data_AF-A0A7I4B8Z4-F1
#
_entry.id   AF-A0A7I4B8Z4-F1
#
_cell.length_a   1.000
_cell.length_b   1.000
_cell.length_c   1.000
_cell.angle_alpha   90.00
_cell.angle_beta   90.00
_cell.angle_gamma   90.00
#
_symmetry.space_group_name_H-M   'P 1'
#
loop_
_entity.id
_entity.type
_entity.pdbx_description
1 polymer ?
#
loop_
_entity_poly.entity_id
_entity_poly.type
_entity_poly.pdbx_seq_one_letter_code
_entity_poly.pdbx_strand_id
1 'polypeptide(L)'
;MAAAVAPIPAHYLHAAVTLASHGNADSKSLVSNLPRRGAFLGFGVRGRGSSRARPMHDVSNIQLRAAGKWGVVRSELLNPKSEAGACGSTFEDVPHITDWLPDLETFPNPLKFNPAYSAVKKYFVDDDDFVAKDIVVNMENVGSGLHFRRAGPRDKIYFRAEEVKACIVTCGGLCPGLNTVIREIVCALWYQYGVREIYGIDGGYRGFYARNTITLNPKVVNDIHKRGGTILGTSRGGHDTMKIVDSIENRGINQVYIIGGDGTHKGAEAIHEEIIKRGLKVVVAGIPKTIDNDIDIIDKSFGFDTAVEEAQRAINAAHVEAESTHNGVGVVKLMGRYSGYIAMYATLASRDVEHFLKVHKESITLKYIDPTYMIRAVPSIASDNVYCTLLAHSAIHGAMAGFCGFTAESC
;
A
#
# COMPACT_ATOMS: atom_id res chain seq x y z
N MET A 1 -3.21 23.26 -8.44
CA MET A 1 -3.95 24.13 -9.37
C MET A 1 -5.43 23.84 -9.22
N ALA A 2 -6.21 24.81 -8.76
CA ALA A 2 -7.67 24.71 -8.79
C ALA A 2 -8.09 24.83 -10.25
N ALA A 3 -8.51 23.73 -10.87
CA ALA A 3 -9.19 23.81 -12.15
C ALA A 3 -10.57 24.42 -11.89
N ALA A 4 -10.72 25.70 -12.22
CA ALA A 4 -12.01 26.36 -12.28
C ALA A 4 -12.80 25.70 -13.41
N VAL A 5 -13.69 24.77 -13.05
CA VAL A 5 -14.71 24.25 -13.96
C VAL A 5 -15.86 25.27 -13.95
N ALA A 6 -16.26 25.72 -15.13
CA ALA A 6 -17.26 26.77 -15.34
C ALA A 6 -18.61 26.43 -14.68
N PRO A 7 -19.40 27.44 -14.23
CA PRO A 7 -20.69 27.20 -13.61
C PRO A 7 -21.70 26.65 -14.63
N ILE A 8 -22.25 25.47 -14.35
CA ILE A 8 -23.39 24.87 -15.06
C ILE A 8 -24.68 25.45 -14.42
N PRO A 9 -25.72 25.80 -15.20
CA PRO A 9 -26.91 26.51 -14.70
C PRO A 9 -27.70 25.73 -13.63
N ALA A 10 -28.23 26.49 -12.67
CA ALA A 10 -28.64 26.09 -11.32
C ALA A 10 -30.02 25.40 -11.19
N HIS A 11 -30.32 24.37 -11.99
CA HIS A 11 -31.64 23.72 -11.98
C HIS A 11 -31.70 22.26 -11.51
N TYR A 12 -30.57 21.65 -11.16
CA TYR A 12 -30.54 20.24 -10.77
C TYR A 12 -29.56 20.07 -9.60
N LEU A 13 -30.00 19.42 -8.52
CA LEU A 13 -29.32 19.35 -7.22
C LEU A 13 -29.45 17.92 -6.68
N HIS A 14 -28.45 17.04 -6.87
CA HIS A 14 -28.75 15.58 -6.83
C HIS A 14 -27.83 14.59 -6.08
N ALA A 15 -26.64 14.89 -5.54
CA ALA A 15 -25.93 13.88 -4.72
C ALA A 15 -24.92 14.45 -3.72
N ALA A 16 -24.95 13.98 -2.46
CA ALA A 16 -24.00 14.36 -1.40
C ALA A 16 -23.13 13.17 -0.95
N VAL A 17 -21.81 13.36 -0.93
CA VAL A 17 -20.86 12.35 -0.43
C VAL A 17 -20.47 12.66 1.01
N THR A 18 -20.46 11.64 1.88
CA THR A 18 -19.99 11.74 3.27
C THR A 18 -18.82 10.80 3.52
N LEU A 19 -17.76 11.31 4.16
CA LEU A 19 -16.61 10.53 4.62
C LEU A 19 -16.94 9.80 5.92
N ALA A 20 -16.51 8.53 6.04
CA ALA A 20 -16.69 7.78 7.27
C ALA A 20 -15.38 7.53 8.02
N SER A 21 -15.27 8.13 9.20
CA SER A 21 -14.43 7.61 10.26
C SER A 21 -15.11 6.41 10.94
N HIS A 22 -14.34 5.51 11.54
CA HIS A 22 -14.81 4.25 12.17
C HIS A 22 -15.65 4.45 13.46
N GLY A 23 -16.58 5.39 13.47
CA GLY A 23 -17.61 5.53 14.50
C GLY A 23 -18.96 5.09 13.94
N ASN A 24 -19.76 4.41 14.76
CA ASN A 24 -21.16 4.10 14.48
C ASN A 24 -21.91 5.43 14.23
N ALA A 25 -21.99 5.87 12.98
CA ALA A 25 -22.77 7.05 12.62
C ALA A 25 -24.24 6.64 12.61
N ASP A 26 -24.89 6.75 13.77
CA ASP A 26 -26.34 6.67 13.86
C ASP A 26 -26.96 7.66 12.86
N SER A 27 -27.89 7.15 12.04
CA SER A 27 -28.63 7.90 11.01
C SER A 27 -29.30 9.17 11.54
N LYS A 28 -29.49 9.29 12.86
CA LYS A 28 -30.04 10.48 13.54
C LYS A 28 -29.06 11.65 13.66
N SER A 29 -27.75 11.43 13.65
CA SER A 29 -26.75 12.51 13.85
C SER A 29 -26.43 13.32 12.59
N LEU A 30 -26.77 12.80 11.41
CA LEU A 30 -26.56 13.47 10.11
C LEU A 30 -27.53 14.64 9.86
N VAL A 31 -28.73 14.60 10.46
CA VAL A 31 -29.77 15.63 10.24
C VAL A 31 -29.65 16.79 11.23
N SER A 32 -29.05 16.58 12.41
CA SER A 32 -28.97 17.60 13.47
C SER A 32 -27.87 18.65 13.29
N ASN A 33 -26.91 18.44 12.39
CA ASN A 33 -25.73 19.30 12.22
C ASN A 33 -25.71 20.13 10.92
N LEU A 34 -26.83 20.21 10.19
CA LEU A 34 -26.95 21.13 9.05
C LEU A 34 -27.07 22.58 9.56
N PRO A 35 -26.18 23.51 9.16
CA PRO A 35 -26.17 24.87 9.68
C PRO A 35 -27.46 25.60 9.29
N ARG A 36 -28.20 26.05 10.31
CA ARG A 36 -29.37 26.92 10.13
C ARG A 36 -28.87 28.34 9.82
N ARG A 37 -28.95 28.71 8.53
CA ARG A 37 -28.62 30.02 7.93
C ARG A 37 -27.12 30.29 7.72
N GLY A 38 -26.79 30.56 6.45
CA GLY A 38 -25.74 31.51 6.05
C GLY A 38 -24.34 31.34 6.62
N ALA A 39 -23.94 30.14 7.02
CA ALA A 39 -22.61 29.86 7.53
C ALA A 39 -21.82 29.07 6.48
N PHE A 40 -20.75 29.68 5.98
CA PHE A 40 -19.67 28.97 5.29
C PHE A 40 -19.05 27.95 6.24
N LEU A 41 -19.40 26.68 6.10
CA LEU A 41 -18.60 25.59 6.64
C LEU A 41 -17.70 25.08 5.51
N GLY A 42 -16.61 25.81 5.25
CA GLY A 42 -15.50 25.23 4.51
C GLY A 42 -15.03 24.00 5.28
N PHE A 43 -14.86 22.86 4.61
CA PHE A 43 -14.13 21.73 5.18
C PHE A 43 -12.71 22.18 5.48
N GLY A 44 -12.50 22.67 6.71
CA GLY A 44 -11.20 22.75 7.32
C GLY A 44 -10.77 21.32 7.63
N VAL A 45 -10.09 20.66 6.70
CA VAL A 45 -9.12 19.64 7.07
C VAL A 45 -8.05 20.38 7.88
N ARG A 46 -8.16 20.39 9.22
CA ARG A 46 -7.01 20.73 10.09
C ARG A 46 -6.02 19.57 10.04
N GLY A 47 -5.48 19.32 8.86
CA GLY A 47 -4.25 18.57 8.69
C GLY A 47 -3.11 19.53 8.95
N ARG A 48 -2.36 19.34 10.04
CA ARG A 48 -1.01 19.87 10.10
C ARG A 48 -0.20 19.09 9.06
N GLY A 49 0.10 19.71 7.92
CA GLY A 49 0.98 19.13 6.92
C GLY A 49 0.65 19.64 5.52
N SER A 50 1.62 20.28 4.87
CA SER A 50 1.52 20.75 3.50
C SER A 50 1.41 19.58 2.51
N SER A 51 0.23 19.33 1.95
CA SER A 51 0.08 18.38 0.84
C SER A 51 -0.21 19.14 -0.47
N ARG A 52 0.83 19.45 -1.25
CA ARG A 52 0.68 19.86 -2.65
C ARG A 52 0.29 18.63 -3.46
N ALA A 53 -0.85 18.69 -4.14
CA ALA A 53 -1.25 17.67 -5.13
C ALA A 53 -0.22 17.64 -6.28
N ARG A 54 0.41 16.48 -6.52
CA ARG A 54 1.36 16.24 -7.62
C ARG A 54 0.61 15.64 -8.83
N PRO A 55 1.01 15.96 -10.07
CA PRO A 55 0.41 15.40 -11.28
C PRO A 55 0.85 13.95 -11.56
N MET A 56 0.04 13.27 -12.39
CA MET A 56 0.08 11.86 -12.81
C MET A 56 1.49 11.26 -13.03
N HIS A 57 1.72 10.08 -12.43
CA HIS A 57 3.05 9.54 -12.09
C HIS A 57 3.58 8.46 -13.05
N ASP A 58 4.91 8.41 -13.14
CA ASP A 58 5.69 7.34 -13.75
C ASP A 58 5.76 6.14 -12.79
N VAL A 59 5.02 5.08 -13.09
CA VAL A 59 4.96 3.85 -12.28
C VAL A 59 6.27 3.03 -12.29
N SER A 60 7.32 3.49 -12.96
CA SER A 60 8.59 2.78 -13.07
C SER A 60 9.58 3.03 -11.91
N ASN A 61 9.30 3.99 -11.02
CA ASN A 61 10.19 4.36 -9.91
C ASN A 61 9.75 3.74 -8.58
N ILE A 62 9.89 2.41 -8.47
CA ILE A 62 9.77 1.75 -7.17
C ILE A 62 11.08 1.85 -6.41
N GLN A 63 10.97 2.14 -5.12
CA GLN A 63 12.06 2.28 -4.18
C GLN A 63 11.89 1.31 -3.01
N LEU A 64 13.00 1.05 -2.32
CA LEU A 64 13.02 0.37 -1.03
C LEU A 64 13.17 1.43 0.06
N ARG A 65 12.35 1.32 1.10
CA ARG A 65 12.37 2.24 2.23
C ARG A 65 12.46 1.46 3.54
N ALA A 66 13.31 1.87 4.47
CA ALA A 66 13.33 1.28 5.81
C ALA A 66 11.94 1.41 6.48
N ALA A 67 11.45 0.34 7.10
CA ALA A 67 10.11 0.28 7.69
C ALA A 67 9.88 1.31 8.82
N GLY A 68 10.93 1.91 9.39
CA GLY A 68 10.87 2.74 10.60
C GLY A 68 10.39 4.20 10.44
N LYS A 69 9.44 4.50 9.56
CA LYS A 69 8.84 5.86 9.43
C LYS A 69 7.33 5.91 9.67
N TRP A 70 6.77 4.99 10.46
CA TRP A 70 5.36 5.01 10.89
C TRP A 70 5.13 5.63 12.28
N GLY A 71 5.95 6.62 12.66
CA GLY A 71 5.76 7.45 13.86
C GLY A 71 6.09 6.80 15.20
N VAL A 72 7.21 6.06 15.31
CA VAL A 72 7.69 5.46 16.57
C VAL A 72 9.14 5.90 16.87
N VAL A 73 9.47 6.07 18.15
CA VAL A 73 10.81 6.40 18.67
C VAL A 73 11.74 5.19 18.48
N ARG A 74 12.90 5.39 17.84
CA ARG A 74 13.83 4.34 17.41
C ARG A 74 14.68 3.74 18.54
N SER A 75 15.08 2.48 18.38
CA SER A 75 16.26 1.91 19.04
C SER A 75 17.53 2.28 18.27
N GLU A 76 18.66 2.52 18.96
CA GLU A 76 19.92 2.98 18.35
C GLU A 76 20.50 2.02 17.28
N LEU A 77 20.09 0.74 17.31
CA LEU A 77 20.53 -0.32 16.39
C LEU A 77 19.91 -0.23 14.98
N LEU A 78 18.83 0.53 14.82
CA LEU A 78 18.04 0.62 13.57
C LEU A 78 18.09 2.00 12.90
N ASN A 79 19.03 2.88 13.29
CA ASN A 79 19.17 4.13 12.56
C ASN A 79 19.56 3.80 11.11
N PRO A 80 18.72 4.12 10.09
CA PRO A 80 19.13 4.03 8.70
C PRO A 80 20.45 4.76 8.56
N LYS A 81 21.39 4.16 7.82
CA LYS A 81 22.66 4.79 7.49
C LYS A 81 22.35 6.07 6.75
N SER A 82 22.38 7.19 7.47
CA SER A 82 22.24 8.50 6.89
C SER A 82 23.63 9.01 6.55
N GLU A 83 24.04 8.80 5.31
CA GLU A 83 25.29 9.34 4.80
C GLU A 83 25.03 10.69 4.14
N ALA A 84 25.94 11.64 4.37
CA ALA A 84 25.94 12.92 3.68
C ALA A 84 26.42 12.69 2.25
N GLY A 85 25.50 12.75 1.28
CA GLY A 85 25.85 12.67 -0.13
C GLY A 85 26.45 14.00 -0.63
N ALA A 86 26.99 13.96 -1.84
CA ALA A 86 27.51 15.16 -2.50
C ALA A 86 26.42 16.26 -2.58
N CYS A 87 26.82 17.53 -2.40
CA CYS A 87 25.95 18.70 -2.51
C CYS A 87 24.81 18.81 -1.46
N GLY A 88 24.96 18.20 -0.27
CA GLY A 88 23.98 18.34 0.82
C GLY A 88 22.75 17.43 0.67
N SER A 89 22.86 16.36 -0.11
CA SER A 89 21.88 15.27 -0.15
C SER A 89 21.96 14.43 1.13
N THR A 90 20.79 14.01 1.62
CA THR A 90 20.69 13.06 2.74
C THR A 90 20.16 11.75 2.19
N PHE A 91 20.91 10.68 2.45
CA PHE A 91 20.53 9.35 2.01
C PHE A 91 19.79 8.62 3.14
N GLU A 92 18.66 7.99 2.84
CA GLU A 92 18.02 7.06 3.78
C GLU A 92 18.17 5.65 3.23
N ASP A 93 19.23 4.97 3.68
CA ASP A 93 19.46 3.59 3.27
C ASP A 93 18.52 2.60 3.96
N VAL A 94 18.42 1.42 3.36
CA VAL A 94 17.69 0.27 3.84
C VAL A 94 18.65 -0.68 4.56
N PRO A 95 18.29 -1.22 5.74
CA PRO A 95 19.12 -2.22 6.40
C PRO A 95 19.43 -3.40 5.49
N HIS A 96 20.64 -3.92 5.60
CA HIS A 96 21.10 -5.05 4.82
C HIS A 96 21.55 -6.18 5.74
N ILE A 97 21.32 -7.43 5.37
CA ILE A 97 21.62 -8.60 6.20
C ILE A 97 23.10 -8.68 6.62
N THR A 98 24.00 -8.10 5.81
CA THR A 98 25.43 -8.01 6.13
C THR A 98 25.76 -7.05 7.27
N ASP A 99 24.82 -6.20 7.68
CA ASP A 99 25.01 -5.28 8.80
C ASP A 99 25.18 -6.03 10.13
N TRP A 100 24.60 -7.23 10.25
CA TRP A 100 24.79 -8.11 11.42
C TRP A 100 25.38 -9.48 11.07
N LEU A 101 25.49 -9.84 9.79
CA LEU A 101 26.14 -11.06 9.29
C LEU A 101 27.16 -10.71 8.19
N PRO A 102 28.35 -10.16 8.53
CA PRO A 102 29.25 -9.55 7.55
C PRO A 102 29.87 -10.55 6.56
N ASP A 103 30.10 -11.80 6.98
CA ASP A 103 30.84 -12.80 6.20
C ASP A 103 29.94 -13.70 5.33
N LEU A 104 28.80 -13.17 4.87
CA LEU A 104 27.87 -13.91 4.02
C LEU A 104 28.41 -14.06 2.59
N GLU A 105 28.34 -15.30 2.08
CA GLU A 105 28.63 -15.61 0.68
C GLU A 105 27.62 -14.93 -0.26
N THR A 106 28.10 -14.49 -1.43
CA THR A 106 27.26 -13.91 -2.49
C THR A 106 27.22 -14.82 -3.71
N PHE A 107 26.07 -14.83 -4.39
CA PHE A 107 25.83 -15.67 -5.57
C PHE A 107 25.43 -14.82 -6.77
N PRO A 108 25.73 -15.25 -8.00
CA PRO A 108 25.21 -14.58 -9.19
C PRO A 108 23.69 -14.71 -9.25
N ASN A 109 23.00 -13.63 -9.60
CA ASN A 109 21.55 -13.67 -9.73
C ASN A 109 21.12 -14.58 -10.92
N PRO A 110 20.23 -15.58 -10.73
CA PRO A 110 19.81 -16.49 -11.79
C PRO A 110 19.13 -15.77 -12.97
N LEU A 111 18.58 -14.57 -12.74
CA LEU A 111 18.00 -13.73 -13.79
C LEU A 111 18.97 -13.40 -14.92
N LYS A 112 20.29 -13.41 -14.66
CA LYS A 112 21.34 -13.20 -15.69
C LYS A 112 21.24 -14.19 -16.84
N PHE A 113 20.82 -15.42 -16.52
CA PHE A 113 20.77 -16.53 -17.47
C PHE A 113 19.38 -16.74 -18.05
N ASN A 114 18.39 -15.95 -17.62
CA ASN A 114 17.04 -16.06 -18.10
C ASN A 114 16.90 -15.32 -19.45
N PRO A 115 16.48 -16.01 -20.53
CA PRO A 115 16.39 -15.43 -21.88
C PRO A 115 15.53 -14.16 -21.96
N ALA A 116 14.48 -14.05 -21.12
CA ALA A 116 13.60 -12.89 -21.10
C ALA A 116 14.31 -11.63 -20.58
N TYR A 117 15.34 -11.80 -19.75
CA TYR A 117 16.05 -10.71 -19.08
C TYR A 117 17.43 -10.44 -19.67
N SER A 118 18.09 -11.46 -20.22
CA SER A 118 19.39 -11.32 -20.89
C SER A 118 19.34 -10.46 -22.16
N ALA A 119 18.15 -10.25 -22.74
CA ALA A 119 17.96 -9.42 -23.93
C ALA A 119 18.04 -7.90 -23.65
N VAL A 120 17.91 -7.47 -22.39
CA VAL A 120 17.84 -6.05 -22.02
C VAL A 120 19.22 -5.57 -21.54
N LYS A 121 19.78 -4.55 -22.21
CA LYS A 121 21.16 -4.05 -21.95
C LYS A 121 21.42 -3.55 -20.52
N LYS A 122 20.41 -3.01 -19.82
CA LYS A 122 20.54 -2.53 -18.43
C LYS A 122 19.35 -3.02 -17.60
N TYR A 123 19.37 -4.32 -17.26
CA TYR A 123 18.31 -4.97 -16.51
C TYR A 123 18.53 -4.92 -14.98
N PHE A 124 19.78 -5.05 -14.54
CA PHE A 124 20.14 -4.97 -13.13
C PHE A 124 20.24 -3.52 -12.68
N VAL A 125 19.79 -3.29 -11.45
CA VAL A 125 19.89 -2.00 -10.76
C VAL A 125 21.22 -1.97 -10.02
N ASP A 126 21.97 -0.88 -10.23
CA ASP A 126 23.25 -0.66 -9.56
C ASP A 126 23.03 -0.34 -8.07
N ASP A 127 24.01 -0.64 -7.22
CA ASP A 127 23.91 -0.31 -5.79
C ASP A 127 24.00 1.21 -5.53
N ASP A 128 24.37 2.00 -6.53
CA ASP A 128 24.37 3.47 -6.45
C ASP A 128 23.16 4.11 -7.16
N ASP A 129 22.17 3.31 -7.59
CA ASP A 129 20.92 3.83 -8.17
C ASP A 129 19.96 4.32 -7.07
N PHE A 130 19.66 5.61 -7.10
CA PHE A 130 18.77 6.27 -6.15
C PHE A 130 17.63 7.03 -6.84
N VAL A 131 16.51 7.15 -6.12
CA VAL A 131 15.33 7.93 -6.51
C VAL A 131 15.21 9.12 -5.54
N ALA A 132 15.19 10.33 -6.07
CA ALA A 132 15.00 11.53 -5.26
C ALA A 132 13.53 11.65 -4.82
N LYS A 133 13.29 11.93 -3.54
CA LYS A 133 11.93 12.15 -2.99
C LYS A 133 11.20 13.31 -3.69
N ASP A 134 11.93 14.37 -3.96
CA ASP A 134 11.41 15.58 -4.58
C ASP A 134 12.24 15.85 -5.84
N ILE A 135 11.61 15.69 -7.02
CA ILE A 135 12.23 15.97 -8.32
C ILE A 135 12.21 17.49 -8.63
N VAL A 136 11.75 18.32 -7.69
CA VAL A 136 11.64 19.76 -7.88
C VAL A 136 13.02 20.40 -7.71
N VAL A 137 13.65 20.70 -8.85
CA VAL A 137 14.92 21.42 -8.89
C VAL A 137 14.66 22.91 -8.77
N ASN A 138 15.13 23.55 -7.69
CA ASN A 138 15.31 25.00 -7.65
C ASN A 138 16.77 25.29 -8.07
N MET A 139 16.98 26.29 -8.93
CA MET A 139 18.32 26.75 -9.36
C MET A 139 19.26 27.04 -8.18
N GLU A 140 18.71 27.41 -7.02
CA GLU A 140 19.48 27.72 -5.80
C GLU A 140 19.83 26.48 -4.96
N ASN A 141 19.16 25.34 -5.18
CA ASN A 141 19.27 24.12 -4.38
C ASN A 141 19.40 22.88 -5.29
N VAL A 142 20.37 22.90 -6.21
CA VAL A 142 20.62 21.77 -7.12
C VAL A 142 21.20 20.61 -6.31
N GLY A 143 20.45 19.51 -6.19
CA GLY A 143 20.94 18.25 -5.60
C GLY A 143 20.79 18.08 -4.09
N SER A 144 20.20 19.05 -3.38
CA SER A 144 19.86 18.87 -1.97
C SER A 144 18.49 18.21 -1.82
N GLY A 145 18.39 17.21 -0.93
CA GLY A 145 17.13 16.47 -0.74
C GLY A 145 17.31 15.07 -0.16
N LEU A 146 16.19 14.46 0.20
CA LEU A 146 16.12 13.06 0.65
C LEU A 146 16.10 12.13 -0.56
N HIS A 147 16.97 11.14 -0.57
CA HIS A 147 17.07 10.13 -1.63
C HIS A 147 16.84 8.73 -1.07
N PHE A 148 16.19 7.90 -1.87
CA PHE A 148 15.84 6.52 -1.55
C PHE A 148 16.52 5.54 -2.49
N ARG A 149 16.77 4.33 -2.00
CA ARG A 149 17.35 3.25 -2.81
C ARG A 149 16.35 2.74 -3.84
N ARG A 150 16.77 2.69 -5.11
CA ARG A 150 15.92 2.16 -6.19
C ARG A 150 15.71 0.64 -6.02
N ALA A 151 14.47 0.20 -6.10
CA ALA A 151 14.13 -1.21 -6.07
C ALA A 151 14.44 -1.86 -7.43
N GLY A 152 14.77 -3.15 -7.40
CA GLY A 152 15.00 -3.93 -8.61
C GLY A 152 16.04 -5.04 -8.42
N PRO A 153 16.21 -5.92 -9.42
CA PRO A 153 17.12 -7.04 -9.32
C PRO A 153 18.56 -6.54 -9.20
N ARG A 154 19.31 -7.14 -8.26
CA ARG A 154 20.75 -6.92 -8.10
C ARG A 154 21.55 -8.00 -8.81
N ASP A 155 22.77 -7.64 -9.21
CA ASP A 155 23.71 -8.53 -9.90
C ASP A 155 24.10 -9.75 -9.05
N LYS A 156 24.19 -9.52 -7.74
CA LYS A 156 24.50 -10.50 -6.69
C LYS A 156 23.32 -10.65 -5.74
N ILE A 157 23.15 -11.87 -5.23
CA ILE A 157 22.14 -12.25 -4.24
C ILE A 157 22.78 -12.95 -3.05
N TYR A 158 22.12 -12.94 -1.89
CA TYR A 158 22.62 -13.53 -0.63
C TYR A 158 21.89 -14.81 -0.22
N PHE A 159 20.90 -15.19 -1.04
CA PHE A 159 20.09 -16.38 -0.85
C PHE A 159 20.12 -17.24 -2.11
N ARG A 160 20.52 -18.51 -2.01
CA ARG A 160 20.34 -19.48 -3.09
C ARG A 160 18.89 -19.98 -3.14
N ALA A 161 18.42 -20.36 -4.31
CA ALA A 161 17.05 -20.82 -4.49
C ALA A 161 16.66 -21.99 -3.58
N GLU A 162 17.60 -22.90 -3.37
CA GLU A 162 17.42 -24.16 -2.64
C GLU A 162 17.41 -23.96 -1.12
N GLU A 163 17.99 -22.86 -0.62
CA GLU A 163 17.99 -22.53 0.81
C GLU A 163 16.81 -21.65 1.20
N VAL A 164 16.14 -20.98 0.24
CA VAL A 164 15.03 -20.08 0.56
C VAL A 164 13.80 -20.86 1.02
N LYS A 165 13.34 -20.51 2.21
CA LYS A 165 12.05 -20.87 2.76
C LYS A 165 11.25 -19.59 3.03
N ALA A 166 10.40 -19.26 2.07
CA ALA A 166 9.62 -18.03 2.08
C ALA A 166 8.27 -18.22 2.76
N CYS A 167 7.85 -17.23 3.55
CA CYS A 167 6.49 -17.14 4.05
C CYS A 167 5.82 -15.83 3.66
N ILE A 168 4.52 -15.88 3.38
CA ILE A 168 3.69 -14.74 3.02
C ILE A 168 2.57 -14.61 4.04
N VAL A 169 2.34 -13.41 4.56
CA VAL A 169 1.26 -13.13 5.51
C VAL A 169 0.48 -11.89 5.09
N THR A 170 -0.85 -11.97 5.12
CA THR A 170 -1.75 -10.83 4.91
C THR A 170 -2.42 -10.42 6.21
N CYS A 171 -2.33 -9.13 6.56
CA CYS A 171 -2.85 -8.59 7.81
C CYS A 171 -3.78 -7.38 7.58
N GLY A 172 -4.67 -7.13 8.55
CA GLY A 172 -5.56 -5.98 8.56
C GLY A 172 -6.83 -6.16 7.72
N GLY A 173 -7.41 -5.03 7.28
CA GLY A 173 -8.61 -5.05 6.43
C GLY A 173 -8.31 -5.45 4.99
N LEU A 174 -9.31 -6.04 4.32
CA LEU A 174 -9.23 -6.39 2.90
C LEU A 174 -9.01 -5.14 2.02
N CYS A 175 -8.33 -5.36 0.90
CA CYS A 175 -8.08 -4.39 -0.16
C CYS A 175 -8.07 -5.16 -1.49
N PRO A 176 -8.59 -4.59 -2.59
CA PRO A 176 -8.38 -5.17 -3.91
C PRO A 176 -6.87 -5.34 -4.19
N GLY A 177 -6.49 -6.44 -4.84
CA GLY A 177 -5.09 -6.73 -5.18
C GLY A 177 -4.32 -7.61 -4.21
N LEU A 178 -4.85 -7.92 -3.02
CA LEU A 178 -4.20 -8.83 -2.06
C LEU A 178 -3.82 -10.19 -2.68
N ASN A 179 -4.76 -10.85 -3.35
CA ASN A 179 -4.50 -12.11 -4.04
C ASN A 179 -3.53 -11.95 -5.21
N THR A 180 -3.55 -10.80 -5.90
CA THR A 180 -2.59 -10.51 -6.97
C THR A 180 -1.18 -10.45 -6.40
N VAL A 181 -0.94 -9.67 -5.32
CA VAL A 181 0.36 -9.63 -4.65
C VAL A 181 0.84 -11.02 -4.23
N ILE A 182 -0.02 -11.83 -3.59
CA ILE A 182 0.34 -13.21 -3.20
C ILE A 182 0.75 -14.04 -4.44
N ARG A 183 -0.04 -13.97 -5.51
CA ARG A 183 0.25 -14.69 -6.75
C ARG A 183 1.59 -14.28 -7.35
N GLU A 184 1.83 -12.98 -7.46
CA GLU A 184 3.05 -12.46 -8.08
C GLU A 184 4.29 -12.80 -7.25
N ILE A 185 4.20 -12.78 -5.91
CA ILE A 185 5.30 -13.27 -5.06
C ILE A 185 5.59 -14.74 -5.34
N VAL A 186 4.57 -15.59 -5.31
CA VAL A 186 4.73 -17.04 -5.51
C VAL A 186 5.27 -17.34 -6.90
N CYS A 187 4.71 -16.72 -7.95
CA CYS A 187 5.13 -16.94 -9.33
C CYS A 187 6.56 -16.45 -9.58
N ALA A 188 6.95 -15.28 -9.07
CA ALA A 188 8.29 -14.77 -9.26
C ALA A 188 9.33 -15.58 -8.49
N LEU A 189 9.09 -15.90 -7.21
CA LEU A 189 9.98 -16.80 -6.46
C LEU A 189 10.16 -18.15 -7.16
N TRP A 190 9.08 -18.73 -7.68
CA TRP A 190 9.09 -20.04 -8.32
C TRP A 190 9.74 -20.05 -9.70
N TYR A 191 9.34 -19.13 -10.59
CA TYR A 191 9.78 -19.13 -11.99
C TYR A 191 11.06 -18.33 -12.24
N GLN A 192 11.27 -17.22 -11.52
CA GLN A 192 12.44 -16.36 -11.73
C GLN A 192 13.62 -16.81 -10.89
N TYR A 193 13.37 -17.17 -9.64
CA TYR A 193 14.41 -17.54 -8.69
C TYR A 193 14.52 -19.04 -8.42
N GLY A 194 13.55 -19.86 -8.84
CA GLY A 194 13.60 -21.31 -8.69
C GLY A 194 13.22 -21.85 -7.29
N VAL A 195 12.77 -20.97 -6.38
CA VAL A 195 12.40 -21.30 -4.99
C VAL A 195 11.18 -22.23 -4.96
N ARG A 196 11.27 -23.31 -4.16
CA ARG A 196 10.22 -24.35 -4.06
C ARG A 196 9.51 -24.41 -2.71
N GLU A 197 10.12 -23.85 -1.67
CA GLU A 197 9.57 -23.81 -0.32
C GLU A 197 8.89 -22.46 -0.06
N ILE A 198 7.62 -22.34 -0.47
CA ILE A 198 6.82 -21.12 -0.30
C ILE A 198 5.56 -21.44 0.49
N TYR A 199 5.33 -20.70 1.57
CA TYR A 199 4.24 -20.94 2.52
C TYR A 199 3.41 -19.68 2.75
N GLY A 200 2.10 -19.84 2.89
CA GLY A 200 1.19 -18.79 3.35
C GLY A 200 0.88 -18.99 4.84
N ILE A 201 0.93 -17.92 5.62
CA ILE A 201 0.50 -17.92 7.03
C ILE A 201 -1.00 -17.65 7.09
N ASP A 202 -1.76 -18.57 7.68
CA ASP A 202 -3.23 -18.48 7.73
C ASP A 202 -3.70 -17.49 8.81
N GLY A 203 -4.58 -16.55 8.44
CA GLY A 203 -5.27 -15.68 9.38
C GLY A 203 -4.40 -14.59 10.02
N GLY A 204 -3.46 -14.01 9.26
CA GLY A 204 -2.61 -12.90 9.73
C GLY A 204 -1.56 -13.32 10.76
N TYR A 205 -1.10 -12.40 11.61
CA TYR A 205 -0.02 -12.68 12.58
C TYR A 205 -0.32 -13.83 13.54
N ARG A 206 -1.60 -14.06 13.86
CA ARG A 206 -2.00 -15.18 14.73
C ARG A 206 -1.67 -16.55 14.14
N GLY A 207 -1.57 -16.65 12.82
CA GLY A 207 -1.21 -17.88 12.11
C GLY A 207 0.17 -18.41 12.45
N PHE A 208 1.12 -17.52 12.83
CA PHE A 208 2.45 -17.95 13.27
C PHE A 208 2.39 -18.84 14.52
N TYR A 209 1.47 -18.55 15.47
CA TYR A 209 1.36 -19.31 16.72
C TYR A 209 0.70 -20.67 16.51
N ALA A 210 -0.31 -20.70 15.66
CA ALA A 210 -1.08 -21.91 15.39
C ALA A 210 -0.28 -22.94 14.56
N ARG A 211 0.89 -22.55 14.04
CA ARG A 211 1.66 -23.31 13.02
C ARG A 211 0.82 -23.66 11.79
N ASN A 212 -0.23 -22.88 11.53
CA ASN A 212 -1.11 -23.09 10.39
C ASN A 212 -0.48 -22.46 9.15
N THR A 213 -0.06 -23.30 8.21
CA THR A 213 0.41 -22.83 6.91
C THR A 213 -0.19 -23.56 5.74
N ILE A 214 -0.33 -22.79 4.66
CA ILE A 214 -0.79 -23.24 3.37
C ILE A 214 0.44 -23.34 2.47
N THR A 215 0.72 -24.51 1.89
CA THR A 215 1.77 -24.62 0.88
C THR A 215 1.35 -23.90 -0.39
N LEU A 216 2.19 -22.98 -0.87
CA LEU A 216 1.91 -22.17 -2.05
C LEU A 216 2.80 -22.63 -3.21
N ASN A 217 2.18 -22.80 -4.37
CA ASN A 217 2.85 -23.08 -5.63
C ASN A 217 2.03 -22.47 -6.77
N PRO A 218 2.56 -22.37 -8.01
CA PRO A 218 1.85 -21.76 -9.13
C PRO A 218 0.49 -22.36 -9.44
N LYS A 219 0.25 -23.65 -9.12
CA LYS A 219 -1.06 -24.28 -9.31
C LYS A 219 -2.06 -23.77 -8.25
N VAL A 220 -1.64 -23.66 -7.00
CA VAL A 220 -2.47 -23.16 -5.88
C VAL A 220 -2.83 -21.69 -6.08
N VAL A 221 -1.89 -20.87 -6.52
CA VAL A 221 -2.13 -19.45 -6.78
C VAL A 221 -2.66 -19.17 -8.20
N ASN A 222 -2.97 -20.21 -8.97
CA ASN A 222 -3.56 -20.01 -10.28
C ASN A 222 -4.93 -19.34 -10.12
N ASP A 223 -5.19 -18.33 -10.95
CA ASP A 223 -6.46 -17.59 -10.99
C ASP A 223 -6.90 -16.85 -9.71
N ILE A 224 -6.13 -16.86 -8.61
CA ILE A 224 -6.54 -16.16 -7.38
C ILE A 224 -6.65 -14.64 -7.56
N HIS A 225 -5.88 -14.06 -8.49
CA HIS A 225 -5.94 -12.65 -8.88
C HIS A 225 -7.30 -12.23 -9.45
N LYS A 226 -8.11 -13.18 -9.95
CA LYS A 226 -9.48 -12.94 -10.43
C LYS A 226 -10.50 -12.83 -9.30
N ARG A 227 -10.10 -13.10 -8.06
CA ARG A 227 -10.94 -13.09 -6.86
C ARG A 227 -10.50 -11.96 -5.94
N GLY A 228 -11.46 -11.23 -5.38
CA GLY A 228 -11.16 -10.31 -4.28
C GLY A 228 -10.87 -11.04 -2.96
N GLY A 229 -10.52 -10.26 -1.94
CA GLY A 229 -10.10 -10.78 -0.64
C GLY A 229 -8.68 -11.38 -0.65
N THR A 230 -8.42 -12.33 0.25
CA THR A 230 -7.14 -13.05 0.37
C THR A 230 -7.38 -14.54 0.61
N ILE A 231 -6.66 -15.40 -0.11
CA ILE A 231 -6.70 -16.86 0.10
C ILE A 231 -6.06 -17.29 1.43
N LEU A 232 -5.25 -16.44 2.05
CA LEU A 232 -4.57 -16.73 3.32
C LEU A 232 -5.41 -16.35 4.54
N GLY A 233 -6.59 -15.77 4.34
CA GLY A 233 -7.30 -15.09 5.42
C GLY A 233 -6.53 -13.87 5.95
N THR A 234 -7.14 -13.13 6.86
CA THR A 234 -6.50 -11.96 7.48
C THR A 234 -7.07 -11.75 8.88
N SER A 235 -6.29 -11.13 9.76
CA SER A 235 -6.74 -10.70 11.08
C SER A 235 -6.30 -9.27 11.38
N ARG A 236 -7.01 -8.62 12.31
CA ARG A 236 -6.52 -7.41 12.98
C ARG A 236 -5.89 -7.80 14.32
N GLY A 237 -4.76 -7.17 14.65
CA GLY A 237 -4.04 -7.44 15.90
C GLY A 237 -3.46 -8.86 15.97
N GLY A 238 -3.22 -9.34 17.20
CA GLY A 238 -2.61 -10.64 17.44
C GLY A 238 -1.12 -10.70 17.11
N HIS A 239 -0.42 -9.57 17.27
CA HIS A 239 1.03 -9.47 17.16
C HIS A 239 1.69 -9.76 18.52
N ASP A 240 2.66 -10.65 18.51
CA ASP A 240 3.48 -11.10 19.63
C ASP A 240 4.83 -11.47 19.01
N THR A 241 5.78 -10.55 19.13
CA THR A 241 7.07 -10.60 18.43
C THR A 241 7.82 -11.89 18.75
N MET A 242 7.90 -12.27 20.04
CA MET A 242 8.65 -13.44 20.48
C MET A 242 8.10 -14.69 19.83
N LYS A 243 6.79 -14.92 19.92
CA LYS A 243 6.19 -16.13 19.34
C LYS A 243 6.26 -16.16 17.80
N ILE A 244 6.23 -14.99 17.14
CA ILE A 244 6.40 -14.91 15.68
C ILE A 244 7.83 -15.30 15.30
N VAL A 245 8.83 -14.71 15.94
CA VAL A 245 10.24 -14.99 15.65
C VAL A 245 10.61 -16.42 16.03
N ASP A 246 10.11 -16.93 17.17
CA ASP A 246 10.25 -18.34 17.53
C ASP A 246 9.65 -19.24 16.45
N SER A 247 8.49 -18.89 15.89
CA SER A 247 7.90 -19.67 14.79
C SER A 247 8.73 -19.57 13.51
N ILE A 248 9.33 -18.43 13.20
CA ILE A 248 10.18 -18.24 12.02
C ILE A 248 11.41 -19.13 12.15
N GLU A 249 12.10 -19.04 13.29
CA GLU A 249 13.31 -19.78 13.62
C GLU A 249 13.07 -21.29 13.64
N ASN A 250 12.07 -21.76 14.41
CA ASN A 250 11.75 -23.18 14.53
C ASN A 250 11.37 -23.85 13.20
N ARG A 251 10.90 -23.06 12.23
CA ARG A 251 10.46 -23.57 10.91
C ARG A 251 11.53 -23.41 9.84
N GLY A 252 12.65 -22.75 10.16
CA GLY A 252 13.73 -22.42 9.23
C GLY A 252 13.29 -21.44 8.15
N ILE A 253 12.33 -20.55 8.43
CA ILE A 253 11.90 -19.52 7.48
C ILE A 253 12.98 -18.44 7.42
N ASN A 254 13.42 -18.09 6.21
CA ASN A 254 14.45 -17.07 6.01
C ASN A 254 14.01 -15.89 5.14
N GLN A 255 12.80 -15.93 4.59
CA GLN A 255 12.18 -14.77 3.94
C GLN A 255 10.74 -14.62 4.40
N VAL A 256 10.39 -13.43 4.88
CA VAL A 256 9.06 -13.11 5.45
C VAL A 256 8.48 -11.92 4.68
N TYR A 257 7.47 -12.18 3.87
CA TYR A 257 6.74 -11.18 3.10
C TYR A 257 5.47 -10.76 3.84
N ILE A 258 5.42 -9.51 4.30
CA ILE A 258 4.36 -8.99 5.15
C ILE A 258 3.53 -7.98 4.38
N ILE A 259 2.26 -8.31 4.11
CA ILE A 259 1.33 -7.46 3.36
C ILE A 259 0.30 -6.87 4.33
N GLY A 260 0.31 -5.55 4.52
CA GLY A 260 -0.58 -4.93 5.50
C GLY A 260 -0.47 -3.41 5.58
N GLY A 261 -1.27 -2.80 6.44
CA GLY A 261 -1.22 -1.35 6.71
C GLY A 261 -0.24 -1.00 7.84
N ASP A 262 -0.33 0.21 8.37
CA ASP A 262 0.63 0.80 9.32
C ASP A 262 0.88 -0.08 10.55
N GLY A 263 -0.19 -0.55 11.19
CA GLY A 263 -0.08 -1.41 12.37
C GLY A 263 0.56 -2.76 12.04
N THR A 264 0.47 -3.21 10.79
CA THR A 264 1.18 -4.41 10.33
C THR A 264 2.67 -4.13 10.19
N HIS A 265 3.05 -3.00 9.57
CA HIS A 265 4.45 -2.62 9.37
C HIS A 265 5.18 -2.26 10.67
N LYS A 266 4.48 -1.71 11.66
CA LYS A 266 5.00 -1.60 13.04
C LYS A 266 5.35 -2.97 13.63
N GLY A 267 4.53 -3.98 13.36
CA GLY A 267 4.82 -5.36 13.73
C GLY A 267 6.02 -5.93 12.95
N ALA A 268 6.13 -5.63 11.66
CA ALA A 268 7.25 -6.05 10.81
C ALA A 268 8.59 -5.48 11.31
N GLU A 269 8.61 -4.22 11.73
CA GLU A 269 9.77 -3.58 12.34
C GLU A 269 10.17 -4.27 13.65
N ALA A 270 9.22 -4.55 14.54
CA ALA A 270 9.50 -5.28 15.78
C ALA A 270 10.03 -6.70 15.53
N ILE A 271 9.52 -7.41 14.50
CA ILE A 271 10.03 -8.72 14.08
C ILE A 271 11.47 -8.58 13.56
N HIS A 272 11.74 -7.56 12.76
CA HIS A 272 13.08 -7.30 12.23
C HIS A 272 14.10 -6.98 13.33
N GLU A 273 13.76 -6.14 14.30
CA GLU A 273 14.61 -5.85 15.46
C GLU A 273 15.00 -7.13 16.21
N GLU A 274 14.02 -8.01 16.45
CA GLU A 274 14.24 -9.25 17.19
C GLU A 274 15.08 -10.25 16.37
N ILE A 275 14.91 -10.29 15.04
CA ILE A 275 15.76 -11.07 14.13
C ILE A 275 17.23 -10.62 14.22
N ILE A 276 17.48 -9.31 14.23
CA ILE A 276 18.84 -8.76 14.38
C ILE A 276 19.43 -9.14 15.74
N LYS A 277 18.67 -8.98 16.82
CA LYS A 277 19.13 -9.33 18.19
C LYS A 277 19.53 -10.80 18.31
N ARG A 278 18.84 -11.69 17.59
CA ARG A 278 19.14 -13.12 17.55
C ARG A 278 20.19 -13.52 16.51
N GLY A 279 20.65 -12.58 15.67
CA GLY A 279 21.63 -12.85 14.63
C GLY A 279 21.13 -13.82 13.55
N LEU A 280 19.82 -13.84 13.27
CA LEU A 280 19.24 -14.81 12.34
C LEU A 280 19.46 -14.38 10.88
N LYS A 281 19.74 -15.35 9.99
CA LYS A 281 19.78 -15.13 8.53
C LYS A 281 18.35 -15.07 7.96
N VAL A 282 17.58 -14.05 8.33
CA VAL A 282 16.18 -13.88 7.91
C VAL A 282 15.94 -12.48 7.37
N VAL A 283 15.25 -12.39 6.24
CA VAL A 283 14.78 -11.12 5.67
C VAL A 283 13.30 -10.90 5.95
N VAL A 284 12.96 -9.68 6.36
CA VAL A 284 11.58 -9.17 6.46
C VAL A 284 11.36 -8.13 5.36
N ALA A 285 10.43 -8.40 4.45
CA ALA A 285 10.05 -7.50 3.37
C ALA A 285 8.57 -7.13 3.48
N GLY A 286 8.29 -5.84 3.60
CA GLY A 286 6.96 -5.25 3.73
C GLY A 286 6.38 -4.83 2.39
N ILE A 287 5.09 -5.08 2.20
CA ILE A 287 4.31 -4.55 1.07
C ILE A 287 3.15 -3.72 1.65
N PRO A 288 3.19 -2.38 1.48
CA PRO A 288 2.21 -1.48 2.05
C PRO A 288 0.83 -1.64 1.41
N LYS A 289 -0.17 -1.89 2.26
CA LYS A 289 -1.57 -2.07 1.90
C LYS A 289 -2.43 -1.06 2.64
N THR A 290 -2.76 0.03 1.96
CA THR A 290 -3.89 0.90 2.30
C THR A 290 -4.80 1.04 1.10
N ILE A 291 -6.11 1.14 1.34
CA ILE A 291 -7.05 1.51 0.29
C ILE A 291 -7.17 3.03 0.21
N ASP A 292 -6.85 3.74 1.30
CA ASP A 292 -7.11 5.17 1.48
C ASP A 292 -6.03 6.06 0.84
N ASN A 293 -4.97 5.46 0.27
CA ASN A 293 -3.78 6.14 -0.27
C ASN A 293 -3.16 7.18 0.68
N ASP A 294 -3.09 6.83 1.96
CA ASP A 294 -2.68 7.69 3.07
C ASP A 294 -1.28 7.37 3.62
N ILE A 295 -0.43 6.74 2.80
CA ILE A 295 0.95 6.44 3.17
C ILE A 295 1.81 7.60 2.73
N ASP A 296 2.51 8.21 3.69
CA ASP A 296 3.45 9.28 3.38
C ASP A 296 4.51 8.80 2.40
N ILE A 297 4.86 9.68 1.44
CA ILE A 297 5.93 9.52 0.44
C ILE A 297 5.53 8.70 -0.78
N ILE A 298 4.49 7.85 -0.71
CA ILE A 298 4.04 7.14 -1.91
C ILE A 298 3.04 7.96 -2.71
N ASP A 299 3.13 7.85 -4.03
CA ASP A 299 2.16 8.48 -4.92
C ASP A 299 0.85 7.69 -4.95
N LYS A 300 0.95 6.36 -4.89
CA LYS A 300 -0.16 5.44 -5.04
C LYS A 300 0.05 4.16 -4.23
N SER A 301 -1.02 3.66 -3.65
CA SER A 301 -1.13 2.35 -3.02
C SER A 301 -1.97 1.42 -3.88
N PHE A 302 -1.69 0.12 -3.81
CA PHE A 302 -2.45 -0.85 -4.60
C PHE A 302 -3.89 -1.00 -4.07
N GLY A 303 -4.83 -1.10 -5.00
CA GLY A 303 -6.26 -1.16 -4.70
C GLY A 303 -6.94 0.21 -4.59
N PHE A 304 -6.19 1.32 -4.63
CA PHE A 304 -6.74 2.67 -4.63
C PHE A 304 -7.58 2.96 -5.88
N ASP A 305 -7.07 2.68 -7.09
CA ASP A 305 -7.81 2.98 -8.32
C ASP A 305 -9.07 2.11 -8.41
N THR A 306 -8.95 0.82 -8.07
CA THR A 306 -10.11 -0.07 -7.96
C THR A 306 -11.15 0.50 -7.01
N ALA A 307 -10.72 1.05 -5.87
CA ALA A 307 -11.63 1.64 -4.91
C ALA A 307 -12.33 2.91 -5.42
N VAL A 308 -11.62 3.74 -6.18
CA VAL A 308 -12.18 4.92 -6.84
C VAL A 308 -13.23 4.53 -7.88
N GLU A 309 -12.97 3.50 -8.70
CA GLU A 309 -13.94 3.02 -9.70
C GLU A 309 -15.22 2.47 -9.04
N GLU A 310 -15.10 1.65 -7.99
CA GLU A 310 -16.28 1.13 -7.28
C GLU A 310 -17.02 2.23 -6.51
N ALA A 311 -16.31 3.21 -5.96
CA ALA A 311 -16.90 4.39 -5.35
C ALA A 311 -17.70 5.21 -6.37
N GLN A 312 -17.16 5.40 -7.58
CA GLN A 312 -17.85 6.09 -8.67
C GLN A 312 -19.15 5.38 -9.05
N ARG A 313 -19.16 4.04 -9.15
CA ARG A 313 -20.38 3.28 -9.42
C ARG A 313 -21.47 3.53 -8.37
N ALA A 314 -21.09 3.58 -7.09
CA ALA A 314 -22.03 3.88 -6.01
C ALA A 314 -22.55 5.33 -6.05
N ILE A 315 -21.69 6.30 -6.39
CA ILE A 315 -22.10 7.70 -6.60
C ILE A 315 -23.11 7.79 -7.73
N ASN A 316 -22.82 7.17 -8.88
CA ASN A 316 -23.71 7.21 -10.05
C ASN A 316 -25.08 6.60 -9.74
N ALA A 317 -25.12 5.50 -8.97
CA ALA A 317 -26.38 4.90 -8.52
C ALA A 317 -27.18 5.85 -7.60
N ALA A 318 -26.51 6.52 -6.66
CA ALA A 318 -27.15 7.50 -5.78
C ALA A 318 -27.66 8.73 -6.55
N HIS A 319 -26.91 9.17 -7.57
CA HIS A 319 -27.29 10.28 -8.42
C HIS A 319 -28.58 9.97 -9.20
N VAL A 320 -28.64 8.80 -9.88
CA VAL A 320 -29.84 8.36 -10.60
C VAL A 320 -31.06 8.26 -9.67
N GLU A 321 -30.91 7.70 -8.48
CA GLU A 321 -31.99 7.62 -7.48
C GLU A 321 -32.51 9.00 -7.05
N ALA A 322 -31.59 9.95 -6.86
CA ALA A 322 -31.92 11.30 -6.43
C ALA A 322 -32.56 12.15 -7.53
N GLU A 323 -32.14 11.99 -8.79
CA GLU A 323 -32.80 12.62 -9.95
C GLU A 323 -34.20 12.05 -10.20
N SER A 324 -34.41 10.77 -9.89
CA SER A 324 -35.68 10.08 -10.14
C SER A 324 -36.77 10.44 -9.13
N THR A 325 -36.48 11.22 -8.09
CA THR A 325 -37.45 11.57 -7.05
C THR A 325 -37.50 13.08 -6.82
N HIS A 326 -38.72 13.63 -6.66
CA HIS A 326 -38.88 15.03 -6.26
C HIS A 326 -38.23 15.29 -4.89
N ASN A 327 -37.37 16.32 -4.81
CA ASN A 327 -36.55 16.62 -3.64
C ASN A 327 -35.73 15.41 -3.14
N GLY A 328 -35.23 14.59 -4.08
CA GLY A 328 -34.39 13.42 -3.81
C GLY A 328 -32.97 13.80 -3.38
N VAL A 329 -32.45 13.12 -2.35
CA VAL A 329 -31.07 13.28 -1.86
C VAL A 329 -30.43 11.91 -1.73
N GLY A 330 -29.40 11.67 -2.54
CA GLY A 330 -28.53 10.51 -2.41
C GLY A 330 -27.36 10.79 -1.49
N VAL A 331 -27.19 9.99 -0.44
CA VAL A 331 -26.04 10.05 0.49
C VAL A 331 -25.20 8.79 0.33
N VAL A 332 -23.95 8.95 -0.11
CA VAL A 332 -23.01 7.83 -0.26
C VAL A 332 -21.90 7.92 0.77
N LYS A 333 -21.72 6.84 1.53
CA LYS A 333 -20.59 6.69 2.47
C LYS A 333 -19.40 6.06 1.76
N LEU A 334 -18.26 6.75 1.74
CA LEU A 334 -17.03 6.22 1.12
C LEU A 334 -15.96 5.89 2.17
N MET A 335 -14.96 5.11 1.72
CA MET A 335 -13.71 4.85 2.45
C MET A 335 -12.90 6.14 2.65
N GLY A 336 -11.89 6.09 3.52
CA GLY A 336 -11.15 7.27 3.95
C GLY A 336 -11.17 7.44 5.46
N ARG A 337 -10.45 6.58 6.19
CA ARG A 337 -10.44 6.61 7.66
C ARG A 337 -9.82 7.90 8.20
N TYR A 338 -8.70 8.31 7.63
CA TYR A 338 -7.94 9.51 8.01
C TYR A 338 -7.68 10.47 6.84
N SER A 339 -7.85 10.00 5.60
CA SER A 339 -7.69 10.80 4.37
C SER A 339 -8.97 10.78 3.54
N GLY A 340 -9.15 11.80 2.69
CA GLY A 340 -10.31 11.94 1.81
C GLY A 340 -10.03 11.60 0.34
N TYR A 341 -8.94 10.90 0.03
CA TYR A 341 -8.49 10.72 -1.36
C TYR A 341 -9.51 10.00 -2.23
N ILE A 342 -10.07 8.87 -1.76
CA ILE A 342 -11.09 8.14 -2.53
C ILE A 342 -12.29 9.03 -2.82
N ALA A 343 -12.81 9.74 -1.80
CA ALA A 343 -13.96 10.62 -1.99
C ALA A 343 -13.66 11.77 -2.95
N MET A 344 -12.47 12.38 -2.85
CA MET A 344 -12.04 13.43 -3.76
C MET A 344 -11.93 12.92 -5.20
N TYR A 345 -11.21 11.82 -5.43
CA TYR A 345 -11.04 11.24 -6.77
C TYR A 345 -12.36 10.77 -7.36
N ALA A 346 -13.20 10.07 -6.59
CA ALA A 346 -14.49 9.57 -7.06
C ALA A 346 -15.46 10.72 -7.38
N THR A 347 -15.44 11.80 -6.59
CA THR A 347 -16.24 13.01 -6.85
C THR A 347 -15.78 13.72 -8.12
N LEU A 348 -14.47 13.92 -8.29
CA LEU A 348 -13.92 14.56 -9.48
C LEU A 348 -14.14 13.71 -10.75
N ALA A 349 -14.07 12.38 -10.61
CA ALA A 349 -14.31 11.44 -11.70
C ALA A 349 -15.79 11.34 -12.11
N SER A 350 -16.72 11.38 -11.14
CA SER A 350 -18.17 11.35 -11.41
C SER A 350 -18.68 12.68 -11.97
N ARG A 351 -18.22 13.83 -11.42
CA ARG A 351 -18.76 15.18 -11.70
C ARG A 351 -20.22 15.41 -11.30
N ASP A 352 -20.84 14.42 -10.66
CA ASP A 352 -22.27 14.42 -10.31
C ASP A 352 -22.53 14.74 -8.82
N VAL A 353 -21.47 14.99 -8.05
CA VAL A 353 -21.55 15.25 -6.61
C VAL A 353 -21.64 16.76 -6.35
N GLU A 354 -22.70 17.15 -5.66
CA GLU A 354 -22.92 18.50 -5.19
C GLU A 354 -22.99 18.55 -3.66
N HIS A 355 -22.23 19.45 -3.05
CA HIS A 355 -22.19 19.58 -1.58
C HIS A 355 -23.28 20.53 -1.02
N PHE A 356 -23.99 21.25 -1.87
CA PHE A 356 -24.93 22.29 -1.44
C PHE A 356 -26.37 21.79 -1.46
N LEU A 357 -26.93 21.51 -0.28
CA LEU A 357 -28.37 21.33 -0.11
C LEU A 357 -29.04 22.70 0.09
N LYS A 358 -29.74 23.22 -0.93
CA LYS A 358 -30.73 24.28 -0.71
C LYS A 358 -31.93 23.65 -0.02
N VAL A 359 -31.96 23.74 1.31
CA VAL A 359 -33.11 23.26 2.10
C VAL A 359 -34.28 24.22 1.85
N HIS A 360 -35.12 23.87 0.88
CA HIS A 360 -36.48 24.39 0.81
C HIS A 360 -37.30 23.81 1.97
N LYS A 361 -38.34 24.51 2.44
CA LYS A 361 -39.18 24.10 3.59
C LYS A 361 -40.08 22.88 3.29
N GLU A 362 -39.68 22.05 2.33
CA GLU A 362 -40.44 20.92 1.81
C GLU A 362 -39.83 19.59 2.28
N SER A 363 -40.61 18.52 2.18
CA SER A 363 -40.17 17.16 2.51
C SER A 363 -39.11 16.68 1.51
N ILE A 364 -38.00 16.15 2.02
CA ILE A 364 -36.93 15.52 1.22
C ILE A 364 -37.11 13.99 1.19
N THR A 365 -36.74 13.36 0.08
CA THR A 365 -36.61 11.90 0.00
C THR A 365 -35.14 11.51 0.07
N LEU A 366 -34.72 10.89 1.17
CA LEU A 366 -33.32 10.53 1.39
C LEU A 366 -33.05 9.06 1.08
N LYS A 367 -32.00 8.80 0.30
CA LYS A 367 -31.47 7.46 0.01
C LYS A 367 -30.04 7.38 0.54
N TYR A 368 -29.74 6.32 1.28
CA TYR A 368 -28.41 6.10 1.85
C TYR A 368 -27.76 4.86 1.24
N ILE A 369 -26.56 5.00 0.70
CA ILE A 369 -25.78 3.91 0.10
C ILE A 369 -24.46 3.75 0.85
N ASP A 370 -24.20 2.52 1.31
CA ASP A 370 -22.94 2.11 1.92
C ASP A 370 -22.25 1.02 1.07
N PRO A 371 -21.45 1.42 0.06
CA PRO A 371 -20.71 0.49 -0.80
C PRO A 371 -19.43 -0.07 -0.13
N THR A 372 -19.18 0.18 1.15
CA THR A 372 -17.91 -0.10 1.83
C THR A 372 -17.41 -1.54 1.59
N TYR A 373 -18.24 -2.56 1.77
CA TYR A 373 -17.80 -3.93 1.56
C TYR A 373 -17.60 -4.29 0.09
N MET A 374 -18.42 -3.71 -0.80
CA MET A 374 -18.27 -3.90 -2.25
C MET A 374 -16.95 -3.33 -2.73
N ILE A 375 -16.58 -2.12 -2.29
CA ILE A 375 -15.32 -1.46 -2.66
C ILE A 375 -14.09 -2.30 -2.29
N ARG A 376 -14.06 -2.93 -1.10
CA ARG A 376 -12.85 -3.63 -0.62
C ARG A 376 -12.74 -5.10 -1.01
N ALA A 377 -13.86 -5.73 -1.39
CA ALA A 377 -13.95 -7.17 -1.60
C ALA A 377 -13.95 -7.58 -3.07
N VAL A 378 -13.91 -6.63 -4.00
CA VAL A 378 -13.79 -6.88 -5.44
C VAL A 378 -12.37 -7.30 -5.83
N PRO A 379 -12.20 -8.03 -6.95
CA PRO A 379 -10.90 -8.18 -7.59
C PRO A 379 -10.35 -6.82 -8.05
N SER A 380 -9.03 -6.70 -8.12
CA SER A 380 -8.37 -5.50 -8.62
C SER A 380 -8.48 -5.36 -10.13
N ILE A 381 -8.59 -4.11 -10.60
CA ILE A 381 -8.58 -3.76 -12.01
C ILE A 381 -7.17 -3.90 -12.62
N ALA A 382 -7.08 -3.75 -13.95
CA ALA A 382 -5.83 -3.95 -14.68
C ALA A 382 -4.67 -3.05 -14.19
N SER A 383 -4.91 -1.76 -13.94
CA SER A 383 -3.87 -0.83 -13.48
C SER A 383 -3.31 -1.24 -12.11
N ASP A 384 -4.19 -1.59 -11.17
CA ASP A 384 -3.79 -2.09 -9.85
C ASP A 384 -3.13 -3.46 -9.92
N ASN A 385 -3.51 -4.33 -10.85
CA ASN A 385 -2.84 -5.62 -11.04
C ASN A 385 -1.38 -5.44 -11.47
N VAL A 386 -1.12 -4.57 -12.45
CA VAL A 386 0.25 -4.23 -12.87
C VAL A 386 1.04 -3.67 -11.71
N TYR A 387 0.44 -2.75 -10.94
CA TYR A 387 1.10 -2.16 -9.79
C TYR A 387 1.41 -3.19 -8.68
N CYS A 388 0.49 -4.12 -8.40
CA CYS A 388 0.73 -5.25 -7.50
C CYS A 388 1.93 -6.11 -7.94
N THR A 389 2.06 -6.39 -9.24
CA THR A 389 3.20 -7.13 -9.79
C THR A 389 4.51 -6.40 -9.53
N LEU A 390 4.55 -5.09 -9.79
CA LEU A 390 5.77 -4.32 -9.62
C LEU A 390 6.20 -4.27 -8.14
N LEU A 391 5.26 -4.06 -7.21
CA LEU A 391 5.53 -4.09 -5.77
C LEU A 391 6.01 -5.46 -5.29
N ALA A 392 5.33 -6.54 -5.70
CA ALA A 392 5.70 -7.90 -5.36
C ALA A 392 7.12 -8.26 -5.84
N HIS A 393 7.40 -7.98 -7.12
CA HIS A 393 8.73 -8.24 -7.69
C HIS A 393 9.81 -7.43 -6.99
N SER A 394 9.54 -6.15 -6.69
CA SER A 394 10.48 -5.27 -5.99
C SER A 394 10.82 -5.79 -4.58
N ALA A 395 9.82 -6.27 -3.85
CA ALA A 395 10.03 -6.90 -2.54
C ALA A 395 10.87 -8.18 -2.64
N ILE A 396 10.64 -9.01 -3.66
CA ILE A 396 11.41 -10.24 -3.87
C ILE A 396 12.85 -9.93 -4.26
N HIS A 397 13.05 -9.02 -5.21
CA HIS A 397 14.39 -8.63 -5.66
C HIS A 397 15.20 -8.05 -4.49
N GLY A 398 14.60 -7.20 -3.67
CA GLY A 398 15.23 -6.67 -2.46
C GLY A 398 15.59 -7.78 -1.47
N ALA A 399 14.66 -8.71 -1.23
CA ALA A 399 14.88 -9.80 -0.27
C ALA A 399 15.96 -10.80 -0.72
N MET A 400 15.96 -11.20 -2.00
CA MET A 400 17.00 -12.04 -2.58
C MET A 400 18.37 -11.36 -2.54
N ALA A 401 18.38 -10.03 -2.73
CA ALA A 401 19.57 -9.20 -2.63
C ALA A 401 20.01 -8.90 -1.19
N GLY A 402 19.34 -9.41 -0.15
CA GLY A 402 19.77 -9.26 1.24
C GLY A 402 19.28 -8.00 1.96
N PHE A 403 18.53 -7.12 1.30
CA PHE A 403 17.86 -6.00 1.97
C PHE A 403 16.80 -6.53 2.94
N CYS A 404 16.67 -5.90 4.10
CA CYS A 404 15.77 -6.35 5.16
C CYS A 404 15.14 -5.16 5.90
N GLY A 405 13.99 -5.40 6.53
CA GLY A 405 13.32 -4.40 7.34
C GLY A 405 12.80 -3.24 6.50
N PHE A 406 12.33 -3.52 5.29
CA PHE A 406 11.96 -2.50 4.30
C PHE A 406 10.53 -2.63 3.80
N THR A 407 9.99 -1.56 3.22
CA THR A 407 8.76 -1.53 2.43
C THR A 407 9.08 -1.23 0.97
N ALA A 408 8.46 -1.96 0.04
CA ALA A 408 8.50 -1.63 -1.39
C ALA A 408 7.42 -0.58 -1.69
N GLU A 409 7.81 0.56 -2.26
CA GLU A 409 6.97 1.77 -2.40
C GLU A 409 7.24 2.46 -3.74
N SER A 410 6.25 3.13 -4.36
CA SER A 410 6.48 3.98 -5.54
C SER A 410 6.49 5.47 -5.17
N CYS A 411 7.39 6.26 -5.75
CA CYS A 411 7.57 7.68 -5.47
C CYS A 411 7.85 8.50 -6.74
#